data_AF-A0A5E4X5F0-F1
#
_entry.id   AF-A0A5E4X5F0-F1
#
_cell.length_a   1.000
_cell.length_b   1.000
_cell.length_c   1.000
_cell.angle_alpha   90.00
_cell.angle_beta   90.00
_cell.angle_gamma   90.00
#
_symmetry.space_group_name_H-M   'P 1'
#
loop_
_entity.id
_entity.type
_entity.pdbx_description
1 polymer ?
#
loop_
_entity_poly.entity_id
_entity_poly.type
_entity_poly.pdbx_seq_one_letter_code
_entity_poly.pdbx_strand_id
1 'polypeptide(L)'
;MREISAAPSLNFPVQNYPNQSLSELRIDRLTDFTCKFDVGQVPSDSAIDDFMSHFSHMGLRDMVLSCLSDTEKKRILCRAARCHVATFGPGRDFLERRKLLDQVDQDAVELIGALPAPIKEAMITSARIGDYGQIVLTFPDIGLRVPLGRTLLGTGAGALTTDEVKQLLMYQDGQLESLLEKFSAGLGRVNAEYPDNEACHVWYDLIQRCVDGKPINQFSNDPTVLGMLASALRALASRVSERGLHHEFPIPRMLTNSAIAYFHADDPKSCAESLIEMGHGHQRRRDFRNAASANKIAADVLAGAALDLWNVGRYDDAEECRQLAYAAYVTVRALAPAVGGARATVPPEQEGYPPPLMLGPNISQSGFEKLWAARKPRIPPMQSSVPPSPTRPSIPAEGE
;
A
#
# COMPACT_ATOMS: atom_id res chain seq x y z
N MET A 1 22.98 13.97 51.55
CA MET A 1 22.14 14.22 50.37
C MET A 1 22.65 13.28 49.29
N ARG A 2 21.92 12.20 48.99
CA ARG A 2 22.36 11.19 48.01
C ARG A 2 22.10 11.75 46.62
N GLU A 3 23.17 11.88 45.83
CA GLU A 3 23.07 12.07 44.38
C GLU A 3 22.29 10.89 43.81
N ILE A 4 21.10 11.17 43.28
CA ILE A 4 20.36 10.23 42.44
C ILE A 4 21.12 10.25 41.12
N SER A 5 22.02 9.28 40.95
CA SER A 5 22.65 8.97 39.68
C SER A 5 21.52 8.67 38.69
N ALA A 6 21.21 9.63 37.83
CA ALA A 6 20.35 9.40 36.67
C ALA A 6 21.09 8.37 35.81
N ALA A 7 20.51 7.20 35.65
CA ALA A 7 21.04 6.21 34.71
C ALA A 7 21.21 6.91 33.35
N PRO A 8 22.37 6.78 32.67
CA PRO A 8 22.54 7.35 31.34
C PRO A 8 21.43 6.83 30.44
N SER A 9 20.61 7.74 29.90
CA SER A 9 19.53 7.39 29.00
C SER A 9 20.10 6.72 27.75
N LEU A 10 19.75 5.45 27.54
CA LEU A 10 20.21 4.66 26.39
C LEU A 10 19.54 5.18 25.12
N ASN A 11 20.22 6.06 24.38
CA ASN A 11 19.67 6.69 23.16
C ASN A 11 19.99 5.91 21.87
N PHE A 12 20.87 4.91 21.93
CA PHE A 12 21.20 4.05 20.79
C PHE A 12 21.46 2.61 21.25
N PRO A 13 20.41 1.89 21.64
CA PRO A 13 20.48 0.60 22.33
C PRO A 13 20.76 -0.57 21.36
N VAL A 14 21.74 -0.40 20.48
CA VAL A 14 22.22 -1.45 19.58
C VAL A 14 23.19 -2.36 20.34
N GLN A 15 22.95 -3.68 20.30
CA GLN A 15 23.85 -4.66 20.89
C GLN A 15 25.28 -4.49 20.36
N ASN A 16 26.28 -4.64 21.25
CA ASN A 16 27.70 -4.45 20.97
C ASN A 16 28.13 -3.00 20.65
N TYR A 17 27.22 -2.02 20.67
CA TYR A 17 27.61 -0.62 20.58
C TYR A 17 28.05 -0.06 21.96
N PRO A 18 29.19 0.65 22.06
CA PRO A 18 29.72 1.13 23.34
C PRO A 18 28.72 2.00 24.10
N ASN A 19 28.47 1.63 25.37
CA ASN A 19 27.54 2.28 26.28
C ASN A 19 26.10 2.43 25.74
N GLN A 20 25.78 1.80 24.60
CA GLN A 20 24.45 1.88 23.97
C GLN A 20 23.93 3.32 23.81
N SER A 21 24.85 4.25 23.54
CA SER A 21 24.55 5.68 23.45
C SER A 21 25.44 6.40 22.43
N LEU A 22 24.81 7.06 21.47
CA LEU A 22 25.45 8.03 20.59
C LEU A 22 25.81 9.29 21.39
N SER A 23 26.99 9.82 21.09
CA SER A 23 27.44 11.13 21.57
C SER A 23 26.54 12.26 21.03
N GLU A 24 26.33 13.32 21.81
CA GLU A 24 25.59 14.52 21.40
C GLU A 24 26.06 15.06 20.04
N LEU A 25 27.37 15.15 19.81
CA LEU A 25 27.93 15.59 18.52
C LEU A 25 27.48 14.73 17.31
N ARG A 26 27.20 13.44 17.50
CA ARG A 26 26.66 12.57 16.43
C ARG A 26 25.17 12.85 16.21
N ILE A 27 24.44 13.08 17.29
CA ILE A 27 23.02 13.43 17.25
C ILE A 27 22.86 14.78 16.54
N ASP A 28 23.65 15.79 16.89
CA ASP A 28 23.61 17.11 16.24
C ASP A 28 23.88 17.01 14.74
N ARG A 29 24.89 16.22 14.33
CA ARG A 29 25.21 15.99 12.91
C ARG A 29 24.07 15.28 12.17
N LEU A 30 23.44 14.31 12.81
CA LEU A 30 22.30 13.58 12.27
C LEU A 30 21.10 14.50 12.09
N THR A 31 20.82 15.35 13.07
CA THR A 31 19.76 16.37 13.03
C THR A 31 20.03 17.41 11.94
N ASP A 32 21.24 17.94 11.84
CA ASP A 32 21.64 18.89 10.81
C ASP A 32 21.52 18.29 9.39
N PHE A 33 21.95 17.04 9.23
CA PHE A 33 21.84 16.34 7.96
C PHE A 33 20.37 16.10 7.58
N THR A 34 19.56 15.63 8.53
CA THR A 34 18.12 15.40 8.35
C THR A 34 17.39 16.69 7.97
N CYS A 35 17.70 17.80 8.65
CA CYS A 35 17.10 19.11 8.42
C CYS A 35 17.27 19.55 6.97
N LYS A 36 18.47 19.36 6.37
CA LYS A 36 18.73 19.71 4.97
C LYS A 36 17.73 19.07 4.00
N PHE A 37 17.45 17.78 4.17
CA PHE A 37 16.44 17.09 3.35
C PHE A 37 15.02 17.56 3.65
N ASP A 38 14.66 17.70 4.93
CA ASP A 38 13.30 18.05 5.34
C ASP A 38 12.92 19.49 4.89
N VAL A 39 13.88 20.41 4.68
CA VAL A 39 13.65 21.76 4.10
C VAL A 39 13.82 21.84 2.58
N GLY A 40 13.96 20.70 1.88
CA GLY A 40 14.14 20.64 0.43
C GLY A 40 15.52 21.08 -0.08
N GLN A 41 16.50 21.27 0.81
CA GLN A 41 17.89 21.53 0.44
C GLN A 41 18.60 20.19 0.18
N VAL A 42 18.50 19.69 -1.04
CA VAL A 42 19.18 18.45 -1.45
C VAL A 42 20.70 18.62 -1.26
N PRO A 43 21.34 17.86 -0.35
CA PRO A 43 22.78 17.95 -0.14
C PRO A 43 23.54 17.48 -1.38
N SER A 44 24.73 18.06 -1.63
CA SER A 44 25.63 17.54 -2.66
C SER A 44 26.15 16.15 -2.33
N ASP A 45 26.56 15.39 -3.34
CA ASP A 45 27.22 14.09 -3.15
C ASP A 45 28.42 14.18 -2.17
N SER A 46 29.17 15.30 -2.20
CA SER A 46 30.26 15.54 -1.25
C SER A 46 29.76 15.72 0.19
N ALA A 47 28.62 16.38 0.39
CA ALA A 47 28.05 16.57 1.72
C ALA A 47 27.47 15.27 2.30
N ILE A 48 26.95 14.37 1.44
CA ILE A 48 26.50 13.03 1.85
C ILE A 48 27.71 12.16 2.22
N ASP A 49 28.76 12.18 1.40
CA ASP A 49 30.02 11.46 1.68
C ASP A 49 30.68 11.96 2.98
N ASP A 50 30.73 13.28 3.15
CA ASP A 50 31.20 13.93 4.37
C ASP A 50 30.37 13.48 5.57
N PHE A 51 29.04 13.48 5.50
CA PHE A 51 28.18 13.01 6.58
C PHE A 51 28.49 11.55 6.95
N MET A 52 28.53 10.65 5.97
CA MET A 52 28.77 9.22 6.20
C MET A 52 30.14 8.96 6.85
N SER A 53 31.18 9.63 6.34
CA SER A 53 32.53 9.58 6.89
C SER A 53 32.57 10.10 8.33
N HIS A 54 31.98 11.27 8.56
CA HIS A 54 31.99 11.97 9.83
C HIS A 54 31.10 11.36 10.91
N PHE A 55 30.02 10.69 10.54
CA PHE A 55 29.17 9.97 11.48
C PHE A 55 29.88 8.72 12.03
N SER A 56 30.64 8.07 11.15
CA SER A 56 31.43 6.87 11.43
C SER A 56 32.77 7.19 12.12
N HIS A 57 33.35 8.36 11.82
CA HIS A 57 34.62 8.86 12.35
C HIS A 57 34.43 10.27 12.90
N MET A 58 34.51 10.46 14.23
CA MET A 58 34.48 11.82 14.80
C MET A 58 35.83 12.52 14.61
N GLY A 59 36.20 12.79 13.36
CA GLY A 59 37.43 13.47 12.96
C GLY A 59 38.65 12.55 12.75
N LEU A 60 39.73 13.15 12.28
CA LEU A 60 40.97 12.45 11.88
C LEU A 60 41.59 11.62 13.01
N ARG A 61 41.47 12.08 14.26
CA ARG A 61 41.99 11.37 15.44
C ARG A 61 41.23 10.07 15.70
N ASP A 62 39.91 10.10 15.59
CA ASP A 62 39.05 8.92 15.73
C ASP A 62 39.24 7.96 14.55
N MET A 63 39.50 8.48 13.35
CA MET A 63 39.83 7.67 12.17
C MET A 63 41.12 6.86 12.38
N VAL A 64 42.20 7.50 12.86
CA VAL A 64 43.48 6.84 13.12
C VAL A 64 43.40 5.85 14.29
N LEU A 65 42.66 6.18 15.37
CA LEU A 65 42.48 5.29 16.52
C LEU A 65 41.53 4.11 16.21
N SER A 66 40.51 4.31 15.36
CA SER A 66 39.59 3.24 14.94
C SER A 66 40.26 2.12 14.15
N CYS A 67 41.39 2.40 13.50
CA CYS A 67 42.22 1.37 12.85
C CYS A 67 42.90 0.42 13.84
N LEU A 68 42.94 0.76 15.15
CA LEU A 68 43.75 0.05 16.13
C LEU A 68 42.95 -0.76 17.17
N SER A 69 41.64 -0.51 17.38
CA SER A 69 40.96 -1.20 18.49
C SER A 69 39.43 -1.34 18.48
N ASP A 70 38.67 -0.80 17.52
CA ASP A 70 37.19 -0.82 17.63
C ASP A 70 36.46 -0.99 16.28
N THR A 71 36.70 -2.15 15.64
CA THR A 71 36.13 -2.51 14.34
C THR A 71 34.61 -2.63 14.38
N GLU A 72 34.05 -3.06 15.51
CA GLU A 72 32.62 -3.33 15.64
C GLU A 72 31.80 -2.04 15.77
N LYS A 73 32.22 -1.09 16.64
CA LYS A 73 31.61 0.24 16.72
C LYS A 73 31.59 0.92 15.34
N LYS A 74 32.72 0.89 14.63
CA LYS A 74 32.83 1.47 13.29
C LYS A 74 31.84 0.83 12.33
N ARG A 75 31.76 -0.51 12.33
CA ARG A 75 30.83 -1.27 11.48
C ARG A 75 29.39 -0.87 11.74
N ILE A 76 28.97 -0.78 13.01
CA ILE A 76 27.61 -0.36 13.40
C ILE A 76 27.31 1.07 12.91
N LEU A 77 28.24 2.01 13.06
CA LEU A 77 28.04 3.40 12.62
C LEU A 77 27.98 3.55 11.10
N CYS A 78 28.82 2.82 10.36
CA CYS A 78 28.76 2.81 8.90
C CYS A 78 27.40 2.33 8.39
N ARG A 79 26.85 1.28 9.01
CA ARG A 79 25.53 0.74 8.71
C ARG A 79 24.44 1.76 9.01
N ALA A 80 24.48 2.36 10.19
CA ALA A 80 23.51 3.37 10.61
C ALA A 80 23.52 4.57 9.65
N ALA A 81 24.69 5.04 9.25
CA ALA A 81 24.81 6.13 8.27
C ALA A 81 24.25 5.75 6.90
N ARG A 82 24.58 4.56 6.37
CA ARG A 82 24.05 4.09 5.07
C ARG A 82 22.54 3.93 5.09
N CYS A 83 22.01 3.28 6.12
CA CYS A 83 20.56 3.15 6.31
C CYS A 83 19.90 4.53 6.36
N HIS A 84 20.43 5.46 7.16
CA HIS A 84 19.86 6.80 7.26
C HIS A 84 19.84 7.54 5.92
N VAL A 85 20.97 7.54 5.20
CA VAL A 85 21.06 8.15 3.86
C VAL A 85 20.05 7.51 2.90
N ALA A 86 19.89 6.19 2.93
CA ALA A 86 18.98 5.47 2.05
C ALA A 86 17.49 5.76 2.30
N THR A 87 17.12 6.44 3.39
CA THR A 87 15.73 6.86 3.64
C THR A 87 15.31 8.11 2.87
N PHE A 88 16.25 8.75 2.19
CA PHE A 88 16.01 9.94 1.35
C PHE A 88 16.21 9.60 -0.11
N GLY A 89 15.38 10.15 -0.99
CA GLY A 89 15.44 9.87 -2.43
C GLY A 89 16.82 10.17 -3.04
N PRO A 90 17.35 11.40 -2.91
CA PRO A 90 18.69 11.74 -3.40
C PRO A 90 19.81 10.93 -2.72
N GLY A 91 19.59 10.50 -1.48
CA GLY A 91 20.52 9.63 -0.75
C GLY A 91 20.60 8.22 -1.35
N ARG A 92 19.46 7.63 -1.76
CA ARG A 92 19.43 6.37 -2.52
C ARG A 92 20.17 6.51 -3.84
N ASP A 93 19.92 7.58 -4.59
CA ASP A 93 20.61 7.82 -5.86
C ASP A 93 22.13 7.94 -5.69
N PHE A 94 22.58 8.58 -4.61
CA PHE A 94 24.00 8.64 -4.23
C PHE A 94 24.56 7.25 -3.92
N LEU A 95 23.87 6.45 -3.10
CA LEU A 95 24.33 5.10 -2.74
C LEU A 95 24.36 4.16 -3.94
N GLU A 96 23.41 4.29 -4.88
CA GLU A 96 23.40 3.56 -6.15
C GLU A 96 24.64 3.91 -6.98
N ARG A 97 24.93 5.21 -7.18
CA ARG A 97 26.14 5.68 -7.88
C ARG A 97 27.43 5.15 -7.24
N ARG A 98 27.45 5.00 -5.91
CA ARG A 98 28.59 4.49 -5.15
C ARG A 98 28.62 2.96 -5.03
N LYS A 99 27.63 2.24 -5.57
CA LYS A 99 27.47 0.77 -5.44
C LYS A 99 27.43 0.32 -3.97
N LEU A 100 26.68 1.06 -3.16
CA LEU A 100 26.46 0.81 -1.75
C LEU A 100 24.98 0.55 -1.41
N LEU A 101 24.06 0.75 -2.35
CA LEU A 101 22.63 0.58 -2.11
C LEU A 101 22.26 -0.89 -1.83
N ASP A 102 22.95 -1.83 -2.49
CA ASP A 102 22.82 -3.28 -2.31
C ASP A 102 23.11 -3.73 -0.86
N GLN A 103 23.93 -2.98 -0.12
CA GLN A 103 24.30 -3.29 1.26
C GLN A 103 23.26 -2.82 2.27
N VAL A 104 22.36 -1.89 1.89
CA VAL A 104 21.43 -1.24 2.82
C VAL A 104 20.44 -2.23 3.44
N ASP A 105 19.92 -3.18 2.66
CA ASP A 105 18.94 -4.14 3.17
C ASP A 105 19.55 -5.04 4.26
N GLN A 106 20.78 -5.50 4.04
CA GLN A 106 21.51 -6.29 5.04
C GLN A 106 21.89 -5.46 6.28
N ASP A 107 22.31 -4.20 6.07
CA ASP A 107 22.62 -3.27 7.16
C ASP A 107 21.39 -3.01 8.03
N ALA A 108 20.21 -2.84 7.42
CA ALA A 108 18.95 -2.64 8.11
C ALA A 108 18.58 -3.84 8.99
N VAL A 109 18.72 -5.06 8.47
CA VAL A 109 18.49 -6.30 9.23
C VAL A 109 19.43 -6.42 10.43
N GLU A 110 20.72 -6.13 10.24
CA GLU A 110 21.68 -6.23 11.33
C GLU A 110 21.46 -5.17 12.41
N LEU A 111 21.08 -3.95 12.02
CA LEU A 111 20.73 -2.89 12.98
C LEU A 111 19.47 -3.23 13.76
N ILE A 112 18.38 -3.56 13.06
CA ILE A 112 17.09 -3.84 13.70
C ILE A 112 17.15 -5.13 14.53
N GLY A 113 17.85 -6.16 14.04
CA GLY A 113 18.04 -7.42 14.76
C GLY A 113 18.88 -7.29 16.04
N ALA A 114 19.67 -6.23 16.15
CA ALA A 114 20.47 -5.93 17.34
C ALA A 114 19.72 -5.08 18.39
N LEU A 115 18.44 -4.76 18.18
CA LEU A 115 17.65 -3.94 19.10
C LEU A 115 16.90 -4.76 20.17
N PRO A 116 16.74 -4.22 21.39
CA PRO A 116 15.75 -4.71 22.34
C PRO A 116 14.33 -4.62 21.77
N ALA A 117 13.48 -5.58 22.12
CA ALA A 117 12.09 -5.63 21.65
C ALA A 117 11.29 -4.33 21.87
N PRO A 118 11.37 -3.64 23.03
CA PRO A 118 10.62 -2.39 23.24
C PRO A 118 11.02 -1.26 22.28
N ILE A 119 12.28 -1.21 21.87
CA ILE A 119 12.78 -0.19 20.94
C ILE A 119 12.32 -0.51 19.53
N LYS A 120 12.41 -1.78 19.13
CA LYS A 120 11.88 -2.25 17.85
C LYS A 120 10.37 -1.98 17.73
N GLU A 121 9.61 -2.24 18.78
CA GLU A 121 8.18 -1.94 18.86
C GLU A 121 7.91 -0.44 18.69
N ALA A 122 8.63 0.43 19.40
CA ALA A 122 8.51 1.88 19.27
C ALA A 122 8.85 2.39 17.85
N MET A 123 9.83 1.76 17.18
CA MET A 123 10.17 2.07 15.78
C MET A 123 9.07 1.63 14.80
N ILE A 124 8.40 0.51 15.07
CA ILE A 124 7.29 -0.01 14.27
C ILE A 124 6.05 0.89 14.41
N THR A 125 5.70 1.29 15.63
CA THR A 125 4.52 2.14 15.88
C THR A 125 4.66 3.56 15.33
N SER A 126 5.89 4.06 15.24
CA SER A 126 6.22 5.39 14.69
C SER A 126 6.61 5.36 13.20
N ALA A 127 6.50 4.21 12.54
CA ALA A 127 6.87 4.05 11.14
C ALA A 127 6.06 4.98 10.22
N ARG A 128 6.69 5.44 9.15
CA ARG A 128 6.07 6.37 8.20
C ARG A 128 6.43 6.04 6.76
N ILE A 129 5.63 6.54 5.83
CA ILE A 129 5.92 6.44 4.39
C ILE A 129 6.87 7.59 4.04
N GLY A 130 8.06 7.27 3.55
CA GLY A 130 9.08 8.21 3.09
C GLY A 130 9.11 8.36 1.58
N ASP A 131 10.22 8.92 1.08
CA ASP A 131 10.45 9.13 -0.35
C ASP A 131 10.30 7.83 -1.14
N TYR A 132 9.76 7.93 -2.35
CA TYR A 132 9.50 6.79 -3.24
C TYR A 132 8.60 5.70 -2.63
N GLY A 133 7.88 6.02 -1.54
CA GLY A 133 6.92 5.14 -0.90
C GLY A 133 7.56 4.04 -0.07
N GLN A 134 8.84 4.17 0.25
CA GLN A 134 9.50 3.29 1.20
C GLN A 134 8.92 3.47 2.61
N ILE A 135 8.96 2.42 3.41
CA ILE A 135 8.59 2.52 4.84
C ILE A 135 9.86 2.84 5.61
N VAL A 136 9.80 3.87 6.45
CA VAL A 136 10.93 4.36 7.25
C VAL A 136 10.64 4.12 8.72
N LEU A 137 11.52 3.37 9.37
CA LEU A 137 11.55 3.13 10.81
C LEU A 137 12.48 4.16 11.46
N THR A 138 12.04 4.86 12.51
CA THR A 138 12.83 5.91 13.14
C THR A 138 13.15 5.54 14.58
N PHE A 139 14.44 5.55 14.94
CA PHE A 139 14.88 5.36 16.31
C PHE A 139 14.25 6.43 17.22
N PRO A 140 13.70 6.04 18.38
CA PRO A 140 13.26 6.99 19.39
C PRO A 140 14.38 7.94 19.79
N ASP A 141 14.03 9.20 20.08
CA ASP A 141 14.87 10.25 20.68
C ASP A 141 16.06 10.78 19.86
N ILE A 142 16.64 9.99 18.96
CA ILE A 142 17.82 10.39 18.16
C ILE A 142 17.50 10.73 16.71
N GLY A 143 16.31 10.36 16.21
CA GLY A 143 15.89 10.67 14.84
C GLY A 143 16.65 9.89 13.76
N LEU A 144 17.42 8.84 14.12
CA LEU A 144 18.08 7.97 13.15
C LEU A 144 17.01 7.18 12.39
N ARG A 145 17.11 7.18 11.06
CA ARG A 145 16.11 6.56 10.17
C ARG A 145 16.68 5.30 9.54
N VAL A 146 15.88 4.25 9.40
CA VAL A 146 16.24 2.98 8.77
C VAL A 146 15.15 2.60 7.78
N PRO A 147 15.48 2.31 6.51
CA PRO A 147 14.47 1.88 5.55
C PRO A 147 14.08 0.44 5.83
N LEU A 148 12.80 0.14 5.69
CA LEU A 148 12.31 -1.23 5.69
C LEU A 148 12.58 -1.86 4.32
N GLY A 149 13.59 -2.73 4.25
CA GLY A 149 13.85 -3.53 3.06
C GLY A 149 13.28 -4.95 3.16
N ARG A 150 13.44 -5.74 2.09
CA ARG A 150 12.82 -7.06 1.95
C ARG A 150 13.43 -8.10 2.87
N THR A 151 14.73 -7.98 3.20
CA THR A 151 15.40 -8.97 4.06
C THR A 151 14.83 -8.95 5.49
N LEU A 152 14.30 -7.80 5.95
CA LEU A 152 13.55 -7.70 7.21
C LEU A 152 12.22 -8.47 7.20
N LEU A 153 11.71 -8.86 6.03
CA LEU A 153 10.49 -9.66 5.87
C LEU A 153 10.80 -11.15 5.66
N GLY A 154 12.06 -11.56 5.76
CA GLY A 154 12.50 -12.94 5.66
C GLY A 154 12.20 -13.79 6.91
N THR A 155 12.97 -14.85 7.09
CA THR A 155 12.87 -15.78 8.24
C THR A 155 14.11 -15.76 9.14
N GLY A 156 15.08 -14.89 8.84
CA GLY A 156 16.33 -14.76 9.58
C GLY A 156 16.18 -14.07 10.94
N ALA A 157 17.27 -14.07 11.71
CA ALA A 157 17.36 -13.31 12.95
C ALA A 157 17.14 -11.81 12.68
N GLY A 158 16.28 -11.17 13.47
CA GLY A 158 15.92 -9.76 13.31
C GLY A 158 14.78 -9.48 12.33
N ALA A 159 14.28 -10.49 11.61
CA ALA A 159 13.11 -10.34 10.76
C ALA A 159 11.87 -9.93 11.57
N LEU A 160 10.94 -9.24 10.90
CA LEU A 160 9.66 -8.85 11.49
C LEU A 160 8.75 -10.08 11.63
N THR A 161 8.15 -10.29 12.79
CA THR A 161 7.14 -11.33 12.99
C THR A 161 5.84 -10.96 12.26
N THR A 162 4.94 -11.93 12.08
CA THR A 162 3.60 -11.66 11.53
C THR A 162 2.83 -10.63 12.37
N ASP A 163 2.97 -10.67 13.69
CA ASP A 163 2.31 -9.73 14.59
C ASP A 163 2.90 -8.33 14.50
N GLU A 164 4.23 -8.21 14.40
CA GLU A 164 4.91 -6.93 14.14
C GLU A 164 4.50 -6.32 12.80
N VAL A 165 4.31 -7.15 11.75
CA VAL A 165 3.82 -6.69 10.44
C VAL A 165 2.37 -6.23 10.52
N LYS A 166 1.50 -6.93 11.26
CA LYS A 166 0.12 -6.50 11.48
C LYS A 166 0.08 -5.18 12.24
N GLN A 167 0.89 -5.04 13.28
CA GLN A 167 1.03 -3.78 14.01
C GLN A 167 1.48 -2.67 13.06
N LEU A 168 2.58 -2.87 12.31
CA LEU A 168 3.10 -1.90 11.35
C LEU A 168 2.04 -1.38 10.36
N LEU A 169 1.25 -2.29 9.78
CA LEU A 169 0.28 -1.93 8.76
C LEU A 169 -1.03 -1.37 9.33
N MET A 170 -1.53 -1.96 10.42
CA MET A 170 -2.91 -1.76 10.90
C MET A 170 -3.01 -0.89 12.16
N TYR A 171 -1.95 -0.82 12.98
CA TYR A 171 -1.98 -0.14 14.28
C TYR A 171 -0.79 0.81 14.46
N GLN A 172 -1.07 2.11 14.50
CA GLN A 172 -0.08 3.11 14.88
C GLN A 172 -0.57 3.86 16.12
N ASP A 173 0.16 3.72 17.21
CA ASP A 173 -0.24 4.27 18.50
C ASP A 173 -0.35 5.81 18.43
N GLY A 174 -1.49 6.35 18.85
CA GLY A 174 -1.77 7.79 18.78
C GLY A 174 -1.97 8.38 17.38
N GLN A 175 -2.07 7.56 16.33
CA GLN A 175 -2.37 8.02 14.96
C GLN A 175 -3.84 7.80 14.60
N LEU A 176 -4.42 8.71 13.82
CA LEU A 176 -5.80 8.62 13.33
C LEU A 176 -5.95 7.62 12.17
N GLU A 177 -4.89 7.42 11.40
CA GLU A 177 -4.89 6.60 10.17
C GLU A 177 -3.79 5.54 10.22
N SER A 178 -4.10 4.35 9.73
CA SER A 178 -3.13 3.24 9.64
C SER A 178 -2.10 3.48 8.52
N LEU A 179 -0.97 2.75 8.53
CA LEU A 179 0.02 2.89 7.46
C LEU A 179 -0.52 2.39 6.12
N LEU A 180 -1.35 1.35 6.12
CA LEU A 180 -2.04 0.86 4.93
C LEU A 180 -3.01 1.91 4.37
N GLU A 181 -3.72 2.62 5.25
CA GLU A 181 -4.63 3.70 4.87
C GLU A 181 -3.89 4.86 4.20
N LYS A 182 -2.83 5.35 4.85
CA LYS A 182 -1.96 6.42 4.32
C LYS A 182 -1.39 6.03 2.96
N PHE A 183 -0.97 4.77 2.81
CA PHE A 183 -0.45 4.26 1.55
C PHE A 183 -1.53 4.25 0.47
N SER A 184 -2.68 3.62 0.73
CA SER A 184 -3.83 3.58 -0.18
C SER A 184 -4.27 4.97 -0.64
N ALA A 185 -4.40 5.92 0.30
CA ALA A 185 -4.76 7.30 -0.01
C ALA A 185 -3.68 8.03 -0.83
N GLY A 186 -2.40 7.79 -0.53
CA GLY A 186 -1.25 8.35 -1.24
C GLY A 186 -1.17 7.87 -2.69
N LEU A 187 -1.54 6.61 -2.96
CA LEU A 187 -1.52 6.05 -4.31
C LEU A 187 -2.49 6.75 -5.28
N GLY A 188 -3.52 7.45 -4.81
CA GLY A 188 -4.38 8.24 -5.69
C GLY A 188 -3.78 9.57 -6.16
N ARG A 189 -2.67 10.02 -5.57
CA ARG A 189 -2.18 11.41 -5.68
C ARG A 189 -0.81 11.55 -6.33
N VAL A 190 -0.13 10.45 -6.64
CA VAL A 190 1.25 10.45 -7.13
C VAL A 190 1.35 9.79 -8.50
N ASN A 191 2.36 10.17 -9.27
CA ASN A 191 2.63 9.64 -10.61
C ASN A 191 2.85 8.11 -10.61
N ALA A 192 2.85 7.52 -11.80
CA ALA A 192 3.05 6.08 -12.00
C ALA A 192 4.44 5.57 -11.59
N GLU A 193 5.40 6.46 -11.29
CA GLU A 193 6.77 6.12 -10.85
C GLU A 193 6.86 5.92 -9.32
N TYR A 194 5.85 6.35 -8.57
CA TYR A 194 5.74 6.15 -7.13
C TYR A 194 4.73 5.05 -6.80
N PRO A 195 5.01 4.12 -5.85
CA PRO A 195 6.30 3.88 -5.19
C PRO A 195 7.33 3.25 -6.14
N ASP A 196 8.63 3.29 -5.84
CA ASP A 196 9.65 2.65 -6.69
C ASP A 196 9.49 1.11 -6.71
N ASN A 197 10.28 0.41 -7.55
CA ASN A 197 10.14 -1.03 -7.72
C ASN A 197 10.43 -1.81 -6.42
N GLU A 198 11.43 -1.39 -5.65
CA GLU A 198 11.78 -2.03 -4.37
C GLU A 198 10.69 -1.81 -3.32
N ALA A 199 10.15 -0.59 -3.23
CA ALA A 199 9.03 -0.29 -2.37
C ALA A 199 7.77 -1.08 -2.77
N CYS A 200 7.49 -1.25 -4.07
CA CYS A 200 6.42 -2.15 -4.53
C CYS A 200 6.60 -3.59 -4.00
N HIS A 201 7.82 -4.14 -4.05
CA HIS A 201 8.13 -5.47 -3.51
C HIS A 201 7.91 -5.51 -2.00
N VAL A 202 8.45 -4.54 -1.25
CA VAL A 202 8.29 -4.47 0.21
C VAL A 202 6.82 -4.38 0.61
N TRP A 203 6.02 -3.52 -0.04
CA TRP A 203 4.59 -3.40 0.23
C TRP A 203 3.82 -4.68 -0.07
N TYR A 204 4.12 -5.33 -1.20
CA TYR A 204 3.48 -6.59 -1.54
C TYR A 204 3.84 -7.70 -0.54
N ASP A 205 5.11 -7.84 -0.19
CA ASP A 205 5.60 -8.84 0.77
C ASP A 205 5.00 -8.61 2.17
N LEU A 206 4.89 -7.35 2.60
CA LEU A 206 4.19 -6.97 3.83
C LEU A 206 2.73 -7.38 3.83
N ILE A 207 2.00 -7.08 2.74
CA ILE A 207 0.59 -7.46 2.60
C ILE A 207 0.44 -8.99 2.65
N GLN A 208 1.29 -9.73 1.94
CA GLN A 208 1.25 -11.20 1.97
C GLN A 208 1.49 -11.76 3.37
N ARG A 209 2.47 -11.19 4.10
CA ARG A 209 2.80 -11.61 5.47
C ARG A 209 1.71 -11.21 6.46
N CYS A 210 1.08 -10.05 6.28
CA CYS A 210 -0.05 -9.60 7.10
C CYS A 210 -1.27 -10.53 6.97
N VAL A 211 -1.58 -10.94 5.74
CA VAL A 211 -2.65 -11.90 5.44
C VAL A 211 -2.30 -13.31 5.94
N ASP A 212 -1.02 -13.60 6.13
CA ASP A 212 -0.52 -14.83 6.79
C ASP A 212 -1.01 -16.11 6.11
N GLY A 213 -1.03 -16.10 4.77
CA GLY A 213 -1.49 -17.21 3.95
C GLY A 213 -3.00 -17.52 4.03
N LYS A 214 -3.77 -16.76 4.82
CA LYS A 214 -5.21 -16.94 4.93
C LYS A 214 -5.92 -16.48 3.65
N PRO A 215 -7.05 -17.10 3.29
CA PRO A 215 -7.96 -16.50 2.32
C PRO A 215 -8.33 -15.07 2.73
N ILE A 216 -8.39 -14.15 1.77
CA ILE A 216 -8.64 -12.71 2.02
C ILE A 216 -9.96 -12.49 2.78
N ASN A 217 -10.98 -13.30 2.51
CA ASN A 217 -12.26 -13.25 3.21
C ASN A 217 -12.24 -13.76 4.65
N GLN A 218 -11.12 -14.32 5.11
CA GLN A 218 -10.87 -14.77 6.48
C GLN A 218 -9.82 -13.90 7.19
N PHE A 219 -9.28 -12.88 6.51
CA PHE A 219 -8.26 -11.99 7.05
C PHE A 219 -8.84 -11.02 8.09
N SER A 220 -9.95 -10.37 7.76
CA SER A 220 -10.62 -9.39 8.62
C SER A 220 -12.14 -9.45 8.40
N ASN A 221 -12.89 -9.15 9.45
CA ASN A 221 -14.34 -8.95 9.38
C ASN A 221 -14.71 -7.46 9.24
N ASP A 222 -13.74 -6.54 9.29
CA ASP A 222 -13.96 -5.11 9.14
C ASP A 222 -13.97 -4.73 7.65
N PRO A 223 -15.12 -4.28 7.09
CA PRO A 223 -15.24 -3.85 5.70
C PRO A 223 -14.26 -2.73 5.33
N THR A 224 -13.94 -1.84 6.27
CA THR A 224 -13.01 -0.72 6.05
C THR A 224 -11.60 -1.24 5.80
N VAL A 225 -11.13 -2.16 6.64
CA VAL A 225 -9.82 -2.81 6.49
C VAL A 225 -9.73 -3.58 5.18
N LEU A 226 -10.80 -4.31 4.82
CA LEU A 226 -10.87 -5.02 3.55
C LEU A 226 -10.83 -4.05 2.35
N GLY A 227 -11.56 -2.94 2.40
CA GLY A 227 -11.52 -1.91 1.36
C GLY A 227 -10.14 -1.29 1.18
N MET A 228 -9.43 -0.98 2.28
CA MET A 228 -8.06 -0.46 2.24
C MET A 228 -7.07 -1.47 1.63
N LEU A 229 -7.17 -2.74 2.04
CA LEU A 229 -6.38 -3.84 1.48
C LEU A 229 -6.65 -4.02 -0.02
N ALA A 230 -7.93 -3.98 -0.41
CA ALA A 230 -8.35 -4.12 -1.79
C ALA A 230 -7.78 -3.02 -2.68
N SER A 231 -7.86 -1.78 -2.19
CA SER A 231 -7.33 -0.58 -2.85
C SER A 231 -5.82 -0.64 -3.01
N ALA A 232 -5.08 -0.95 -1.94
CA ALA A 232 -3.62 -1.08 -1.99
C ALA A 232 -3.18 -2.16 -3.00
N LEU A 233 -3.82 -3.34 -2.98
CA LEU A 233 -3.50 -4.44 -3.89
C LEU A 233 -3.75 -4.08 -5.37
N ARG A 234 -4.91 -3.48 -5.67
CA ARG A 234 -5.23 -3.07 -7.04
C ARG A 234 -4.28 -1.99 -7.52
N ALA A 235 -4.08 -0.95 -6.71
CA ALA A 235 -3.24 0.18 -7.07
C ALA A 235 -1.76 -0.20 -7.23
N LEU A 236 -1.26 -1.18 -6.47
CA LEU A 236 0.04 -1.81 -6.72
C LEU A 236 0.04 -2.57 -8.05
N ALA A 237 -0.97 -3.41 -8.28
CA ALA A 237 -1.09 -4.24 -9.49
C ALA A 237 -1.12 -3.39 -10.78
N SER A 238 -1.86 -2.28 -10.78
CA SER A 238 -1.92 -1.35 -11.91
C SER A 238 -0.56 -0.75 -12.22
N ARG A 239 0.16 -0.25 -11.21
CA ARG A 239 1.49 0.36 -11.38
C ARG A 239 2.53 -0.61 -11.90
N VAL A 240 2.64 -1.79 -11.29
CA VAL A 240 3.61 -2.79 -11.74
C VAL A 240 3.26 -3.32 -13.13
N SER A 241 1.96 -3.33 -13.49
CA SER A 241 1.51 -3.62 -14.86
C SER A 241 1.92 -2.52 -15.84
N GLU A 242 1.75 -1.24 -15.50
CA GLU A 242 2.13 -0.10 -16.35
C GLU A 242 3.63 -0.07 -16.63
N ARG A 243 4.45 -0.48 -15.67
CA ARG A 243 5.90 -0.61 -15.81
C ARG A 243 6.35 -1.91 -16.50
N GLY A 244 5.44 -2.81 -16.84
CA GLY A 244 5.77 -4.07 -17.51
C GLY A 244 6.46 -5.11 -16.62
N LEU A 245 6.37 -5.00 -15.29
CA LEU A 245 7.03 -5.89 -14.31
C LEU A 245 6.25 -7.20 -14.08
N HIS A 246 5.65 -7.74 -15.15
CA HIS A 246 4.78 -8.92 -15.10
C HIS A 246 5.47 -10.21 -14.65
N HIS A 247 6.80 -10.24 -14.68
CA HIS A 247 7.62 -11.40 -14.28
C HIS A 247 8.05 -11.33 -12.82
N GLU A 248 8.02 -10.14 -12.20
CA GLU A 248 8.40 -9.92 -10.81
C GLU A 248 7.19 -9.99 -9.87
N PHE A 249 6.01 -9.62 -10.35
CA PHE A 249 4.79 -9.53 -9.55
C PHE A 249 3.68 -10.47 -10.03
N PRO A 250 2.99 -11.17 -9.11
CA PRO A 250 1.85 -12.00 -9.43
C PRO A 250 0.57 -11.16 -9.61
N ILE A 251 0.54 -10.29 -10.62
CA ILE A 251 -0.55 -9.35 -10.91
C ILE A 251 -1.95 -10.01 -10.90
N PRO A 252 -2.18 -11.18 -11.54
CA PRO A 252 -3.48 -11.83 -11.49
C PRO A 252 -3.94 -12.17 -10.08
N ARG A 253 -3.01 -12.61 -9.21
CA ARG A 253 -3.29 -12.92 -7.81
C ARG A 253 -3.59 -11.66 -7.01
N MET A 254 -2.85 -10.57 -7.24
CA MET A 254 -3.10 -9.27 -6.60
C MET A 254 -4.51 -8.74 -6.93
N LEU A 255 -4.89 -8.76 -8.22
CA LEU A 255 -6.22 -8.32 -8.68
C LEU A 255 -7.35 -9.25 -8.18
N THR A 256 -7.12 -10.56 -8.14
CA THR A 256 -8.07 -11.53 -7.56
C THR A 256 -8.31 -11.25 -6.07
N ASN A 257 -7.24 -11.09 -5.31
CA ASN A 257 -7.32 -10.78 -3.87
C ASN A 257 -7.99 -9.42 -3.63
N SER A 258 -7.71 -8.42 -4.49
CA SER A 258 -8.40 -7.14 -4.45
C SER A 258 -9.90 -7.27 -4.71
N ALA A 259 -10.31 -8.00 -5.74
CA ALA A 259 -11.72 -8.22 -6.04
C ALA A 259 -12.47 -8.90 -4.89
N ILE A 260 -11.88 -9.94 -4.29
CA ILE A 260 -12.44 -10.62 -3.11
C ILE A 260 -12.58 -9.63 -1.95
N ALA A 261 -11.53 -8.85 -1.65
CA ALA A 261 -11.57 -7.89 -0.56
C ALA A 261 -12.65 -6.82 -0.76
N TYR A 262 -12.76 -6.22 -1.96
CA TYR A 262 -13.82 -5.25 -2.28
C TYR A 262 -15.22 -5.85 -2.19
N PHE A 263 -15.40 -7.10 -2.65
CA PHE A 263 -16.68 -7.79 -2.53
C PHE A 263 -17.11 -7.94 -1.07
N HIS A 264 -16.20 -8.31 -0.18
CA HIS A 264 -16.47 -8.43 1.26
C HIS A 264 -16.52 -7.07 1.99
N ALA A 265 -16.03 -6.01 1.36
CA ALA A 265 -16.17 -4.63 1.83
C ALA A 265 -17.48 -3.95 1.38
N ASP A 266 -18.39 -4.69 0.70
CA ASP A 266 -19.62 -4.16 0.11
C ASP A 266 -19.39 -3.04 -0.92
N ASP A 267 -18.29 -3.12 -1.68
CA ASP A 267 -17.97 -2.23 -2.80
C ASP A 267 -17.97 -3.00 -4.13
N PRO A 268 -19.16 -3.27 -4.71
CA PRO A 268 -19.29 -4.06 -5.93
C PRO A 268 -18.70 -3.36 -7.15
N LYS A 269 -18.61 -2.02 -7.16
CA LYS A 269 -18.05 -1.26 -8.27
C LYS A 269 -16.54 -1.46 -8.33
N SER A 270 -15.84 -1.21 -7.23
CA SER A 270 -14.38 -1.42 -7.17
C SER A 270 -14.01 -2.89 -7.34
N CYS A 271 -14.83 -3.82 -6.83
CA CYS A 271 -14.69 -5.26 -7.09
C CYS A 271 -14.71 -5.57 -8.60
N ALA A 272 -15.72 -5.08 -9.32
CA ALA A 272 -15.85 -5.31 -10.75
C ALA A 272 -14.73 -4.66 -11.55
N GLU A 273 -14.26 -3.48 -11.14
CA GLU A 273 -13.13 -2.83 -11.80
C GLU A 273 -11.82 -3.64 -11.68
N SER A 274 -11.52 -4.23 -10.51
CA SER A 274 -10.38 -5.16 -10.35
C SER A 274 -10.49 -6.36 -11.29
N LEU A 275 -11.70 -6.90 -11.48
CA LEU A 275 -11.98 -8.02 -12.38
C LEU A 275 -11.85 -7.63 -13.86
N ILE A 276 -12.31 -6.45 -14.25
CA ILE A 276 -12.17 -5.93 -15.61
C ILE A 276 -10.69 -5.70 -15.94
N GLU A 277 -9.93 -5.13 -15.02
CA GLU A 277 -8.48 -4.94 -15.16
C GLU A 277 -7.74 -6.27 -15.35
N MET A 278 -8.12 -7.28 -14.56
CA MET A 278 -7.63 -8.66 -14.73
C MET A 278 -7.99 -9.21 -16.11
N GLY A 279 -9.23 -8.97 -16.57
CA GLY A 279 -9.68 -9.34 -17.91
C GLY A 279 -8.85 -8.72 -19.02
N HIS A 280 -8.54 -7.42 -18.93
CA HIS A 280 -7.63 -6.74 -19.87
C HIS A 280 -6.23 -7.36 -19.86
N GLY A 281 -5.72 -7.73 -18.68
CA GLY A 281 -4.44 -8.43 -18.53
C GLY A 281 -4.41 -9.76 -19.29
N HIS A 282 -5.44 -10.60 -19.13
CA HIS A 282 -5.57 -11.86 -19.87
C HIS A 282 -5.72 -11.63 -21.38
N GLN A 283 -6.50 -10.63 -21.80
CA GLN A 283 -6.67 -10.29 -23.22
C GLN A 283 -5.36 -9.89 -23.88
N ARG A 284 -4.51 -9.09 -23.22
CA ARG A 284 -3.17 -8.73 -23.71
C ARG A 284 -2.29 -9.96 -23.94
N ARG A 285 -2.47 -11.02 -23.13
CA ARG A 285 -1.78 -12.31 -23.25
C ARG A 285 -2.47 -13.29 -24.20
N ARG A 286 -3.54 -12.88 -24.89
CA ARG A 286 -4.40 -13.71 -25.75
C ARG A 286 -5.07 -14.89 -25.03
N ASP A 287 -5.20 -14.79 -23.72
CA ASP A 287 -5.92 -15.74 -22.89
C ASP A 287 -7.41 -15.34 -22.83
N PHE A 288 -8.08 -15.46 -23.98
CA PHE A 288 -9.44 -14.97 -24.15
C PHE A 288 -10.46 -15.68 -23.27
N ARG A 289 -10.19 -16.93 -22.86
CA ARG A 289 -11.05 -17.69 -21.95
C ARG A 289 -11.06 -17.05 -20.57
N ASN A 290 -9.90 -16.80 -19.99
CA ASN A 290 -9.82 -16.18 -18.66
C ASN A 290 -10.23 -14.70 -18.70
N ALA A 291 -9.96 -14.00 -19.81
CA ALA A 291 -10.47 -12.64 -20.02
C ALA A 291 -12.02 -12.60 -20.01
N ALA A 292 -12.67 -13.52 -20.73
CA ALA A 292 -14.13 -13.61 -20.75
C ALA A 292 -14.71 -14.03 -19.39
N SER A 293 -14.04 -14.96 -18.69
CA SER A 293 -14.43 -15.38 -17.34
C SER A 293 -14.40 -14.21 -16.34
N ALA A 294 -13.30 -13.44 -16.32
CA ALA A 294 -13.17 -12.28 -15.43
C ALA A 294 -14.24 -11.21 -15.69
N ASN A 295 -14.49 -10.87 -16.96
CA ASN A 295 -15.54 -9.92 -17.34
C ASN A 295 -16.95 -10.45 -17.02
N LYS A 296 -17.18 -11.76 -17.11
CA LYS A 296 -18.46 -12.37 -16.73
C LYS A 296 -18.73 -12.24 -15.24
N ILE A 297 -17.74 -12.52 -14.40
CA ILE A 297 -17.85 -12.34 -12.94
C ILE A 297 -18.08 -10.86 -12.61
N ALA A 298 -17.36 -9.94 -13.26
CA ALA A 298 -17.56 -8.49 -13.08
C ALA A 298 -19.00 -8.07 -13.41
N ALA A 299 -19.53 -8.54 -14.55
CA ALA A 299 -20.89 -8.26 -14.97
C ALA A 299 -21.93 -8.78 -13.97
N ASP A 300 -21.70 -9.97 -13.42
CA ASP A 300 -22.59 -10.64 -12.46
C ASP A 300 -22.63 -9.93 -11.11
N VAL A 301 -21.47 -9.49 -10.60
CA VAL A 301 -21.37 -8.66 -9.38
C VAL A 301 -22.13 -7.35 -9.56
N LEU A 302 -21.90 -6.63 -10.67
CA LEU A 302 -22.57 -5.35 -10.95
C LEU A 302 -24.08 -5.52 -11.18
N ALA A 303 -24.50 -6.60 -11.85
CA ALA A 303 -25.90 -6.92 -12.07
C ALA A 303 -26.62 -7.18 -10.75
N GLY A 304 -26.02 -7.99 -9.86
CA GLY A 304 -26.54 -8.20 -8.50
C GLY A 304 -26.69 -6.89 -7.74
N ALA A 305 -25.61 -6.10 -7.67
CA ALA A 305 -25.59 -4.81 -6.99
C ALA A 305 -26.66 -3.84 -7.52
N ALA A 306 -26.84 -3.75 -8.84
CA ALA A 306 -27.87 -2.92 -9.45
C ALA A 306 -29.28 -3.31 -8.95
N LEU A 307 -29.58 -4.62 -8.88
CA LEU A 307 -30.88 -5.10 -8.42
C LEU A 307 -31.12 -4.81 -6.93
N ASP A 308 -30.09 -4.94 -6.11
CA ASP A 308 -30.15 -4.70 -4.67
C ASP A 308 -30.28 -3.19 -4.36
N LEU A 309 -29.46 -2.35 -5.00
CA LEU A 309 -29.55 -0.89 -4.90
C LEU A 309 -30.92 -0.36 -5.31
N TRP A 310 -31.50 -0.92 -6.38
CA TRP A 310 -32.87 -0.58 -6.80
C TRP A 310 -33.89 -0.92 -5.71
N ASN A 311 -33.75 -2.10 -5.09
CA ASN A 311 -34.69 -2.56 -4.07
C ASN A 311 -34.66 -1.67 -2.82
N VAL A 312 -33.53 -1.04 -2.50
CA VAL A 312 -33.39 -0.09 -1.37
C VAL A 312 -33.59 1.37 -1.77
N GLY A 313 -34.02 1.65 -3.00
CA GLY A 313 -34.38 3.00 -3.46
C GLY A 313 -33.20 3.88 -3.91
N ARG A 314 -31.99 3.33 -4.04
CA ARG A 314 -30.81 4.02 -4.56
C ARG A 314 -30.76 3.94 -6.09
N TYR A 315 -31.70 4.63 -6.74
CA TYR A 315 -31.94 4.44 -8.19
C TYR A 315 -30.78 4.91 -9.08
N ASP A 316 -30.13 6.02 -8.75
CA ASP A 316 -29.02 6.55 -9.56
C ASP A 316 -27.80 5.61 -9.53
N ASP A 317 -27.42 5.13 -8.34
CA ASP A 317 -26.35 4.14 -8.17
C ASP A 317 -26.70 2.80 -8.84
N ALA A 318 -27.96 2.38 -8.73
CA ALA A 318 -28.44 1.16 -9.39
C ALA A 318 -28.33 1.25 -10.92
N GLU A 319 -28.65 2.41 -11.49
CA GLU A 319 -28.56 2.67 -12.92
C GLU A 319 -27.10 2.74 -13.39
N GLU A 320 -26.19 3.33 -12.59
CA GLU A 320 -24.75 3.29 -12.87
C GLU A 320 -24.22 1.84 -12.91
N CYS A 321 -24.52 1.05 -11.86
CA CYS A 321 -24.12 -0.37 -11.82
C CYS A 321 -24.69 -1.15 -13.01
N ARG A 322 -25.93 -0.88 -13.43
CA ARG A 322 -26.55 -1.51 -14.60
C ARG A 322 -25.79 -1.19 -15.89
N GLN A 323 -25.39 0.06 -16.10
CA GLN A 323 -24.65 0.46 -17.30
C GLN A 323 -23.28 -0.23 -17.36
N LEU A 324 -22.58 -0.28 -16.23
CA LEU A 324 -21.30 -0.99 -16.11
C LEU A 324 -21.47 -2.50 -16.34
N ALA A 325 -22.52 -3.12 -15.78
CA ALA A 325 -22.82 -4.54 -16.00
C ALA A 325 -23.05 -4.84 -17.48
N TYR A 326 -23.79 -3.98 -18.18
CA TYR A 326 -24.04 -4.12 -19.61
C TYR A 326 -22.75 -4.03 -20.43
N ALA A 327 -21.89 -3.07 -20.12
CA ALA A 327 -20.58 -2.93 -20.77
C ALA A 327 -19.73 -4.20 -20.60
N ALA A 328 -19.68 -4.77 -19.39
CA ALA A 328 -18.98 -6.01 -19.12
C ALA A 328 -19.58 -7.21 -19.90
N TYR A 329 -20.91 -7.35 -19.97
CA TYR A 329 -21.55 -8.39 -20.80
C TYR A 329 -21.27 -8.22 -22.29
N VAL A 330 -21.19 -6.98 -22.81
CA VAL A 330 -20.78 -6.72 -24.20
C VAL A 330 -19.35 -7.23 -24.44
N THR A 331 -18.42 -6.95 -23.53
CA THR A 331 -17.05 -7.46 -23.62
C THR A 331 -17.00 -8.99 -23.64
N VAL A 332 -17.77 -9.67 -22.77
CA VAL A 332 -17.88 -11.14 -22.78
C VAL A 332 -18.33 -11.66 -24.16
N ARG A 333 -19.35 -11.04 -24.76
CA ARG A 333 -19.84 -11.41 -26.09
C ARG A 333 -18.80 -11.17 -27.19
N ALA A 334 -18.08 -10.06 -27.12
CA ALA A 334 -17.02 -9.72 -28.07
C ALA A 334 -15.87 -10.74 -28.04
N LEU A 335 -15.59 -11.33 -26.87
CA LEU A 335 -14.55 -12.34 -26.69
C LEU A 335 -14.99 -13.76 -27.10
N ALA A 336 -16.30 -14.04 -27.17
CA ALA A 336 -16.82 -15.39 -27.44
C ALA A 336 -16.30 -16.06 -28.73
N PRO A 337 -16.15 -15.37 -29.89
CA PRO A 337 -15.59 -15.97 -31.09
C PRO A 337 -14.14 -16.44 -30.90
N ALA A 338 -13.34 -15.69 -30.15
CA ALA A 338 -11.94 -16.02 -29.88
C ALA A 338 -11.80 -17.19 -28.89
N VAL A 339 -12.76 -17.36 -27.97
CA VAL A 339 -12.83 -18.51 -27.06
C VAL A 339 -13.17 -19.80 -27.81
N GLY A 340 -14.08 -19.74 -28.78
CA GLY A 340 -14.48 -20.89 -29.60
C GLY A 340 -13.40 -21.42 -30.55
N GLY A 341 -12.42 -20.58 -30.92
CA GLY A 341 -11.28 -20.96 -31.77
C GLY A 341 -10.03 -21.43 -31.00
N ALA A 342 -10.00 -21.28 -29.69
CA ALA A 342 -8.86 -21.68 -28.87
C ALA A 342 -8.86 -23.21 -28.68
N ARG A 343 -7.97 -23.93 -29.41
CA ARG A 343 -7.63 -25.31 -29.05
C ARG A 343 -7.15 -25.33 -27.60
N ALA A 344 -7.57 -26.34 -26.85
CA ALA A 344 -7.13 -26.58 -25.48
C ALA A 344 -5.63 -26.88 -25.44
N THR A 345 -4.79 -25.84 -25.50
CA THR A 345 -3.45 -25.91 -24.94
C THR A 345 -3.63 -25.90 -23.43
N VAL A 346 -3.49 -27.08 -22.84
CA VAL A 346 -3.30 -27.24 -21.39
C VAL A 346 -2.14 -26.33 -21.01
N PRO A 347 -2.35 -25.33 -20.15
CA PRO A 347 -1.24 -24.53 -19.65
C PRO A 347 -0.28 -25.47 -18.92
N PRO A 348 1.05 -25.28 -19.03
CA PRO A 348 1.93 -25.91 -18.06
C PRO A 348 1.43 -25.51 -16.66
N GLU A 349 1.31 -26.47 -15.75
CA GLU A 349 1.03 -26.25 -14.34
C GLU A 349 2.12 -25.31 -13.79
N GLN A 350 1.90 -24.01 -13.90
CA GLN A 350 2.61 -23.01 -13.13
C GLN A 350 1.79 -22.83 -11.86
N GLU A 351 2.40 -23.20 -10.74
CA GLU A 351 1.95 -22.81 -9.39
C GLU A 351 1.58 -21.32 -9.42
N GLY A 352 0.28 -20.99 -9.24
CA GLY A 352 -0.15 -19.59 -9.18
C GLY A 352 -1.46 -19.22 -9.88
N TYR A 353 -2.13 -20.14 -10.59
CA TYR A 353 -3.50 -19.86 -11.02
C TYR A 353 -4.44 -19.88 -9.80
N PRO A 354 -5.11 -18.77 -9.47
CA PRO A 354 -6.08 -18.76 -8.38
C PRO A 354 -7.21 -19.76 -8.69
N PRO A 355 -7.82 -20.39 -7.65
CA PRO A 355 -8.96 -21.27 -7.81
C PRO A 355 -10.12 -20.56 -8.54
N PRO A 356 -11.09 -21.29 -9.12
CA PRO A 356 -12.21 -20.69 -9.82
C PRO A 356 -12.92 -19.68 -8.91
N LEU A 357 -12.82 -18.41 -9.30
CA LEU A 357 -13.39 -17.29 -8.58
C LEU A 357 -14.90 -17.22 -8.86
N MET A 358 -15.72 -17.38 -7.82
CA MET A 358 -17.16 -17.11 -7.91
C MET A 358 -17.51 -16.02 -6.91
N LEU A 359 -17.86 -14.84 -7.42
CA LEU A 359 -18.30 -13.69 -6.65
C LEU A 359 -19.68 -13.26 -7.17
N GLY A 360 -20.60 -12.98 -6.25
CA GLY A 360 -21.96 -12.57 -6.59
C GLY A 360 -22.84 -13.67 -7.20
N PRO A 361 -24.09 -13.34 -7.55
CA PRO A 361 -25.03 -14.26 -8.16
C PRO A 361 -24.67 -14.54 -9.63
N ASN A 362 -24.80 -15.78 -10.09
CA ASN A 362 -24.61 -16.11 -11.50
C ASN A 362 -25.84 -15.68 -12.32
N ILE A 363 -25.82 -14.47 -12.87
CA ILE A 363 -26.93 -13.89 -13.63
C ILE A 363 -26.55 -13.83 -15.11
N SER A 364 -27.31 -14.45 -16.00
CA SER A 364 -27.09 -14.23 -17.45
C SER A 364 -27.55 -12.83 -17.85
N GLN A 365 -26.97 -12.24 -18.91
CA GLN A 365 -27.41 -10.92 -19.41
C GLN A 365 -28.93 -10.88 -19.65
N SER A 366 -29.49 -11.91 -20.31
CA SER A 366 -30.93 -11.99 -20.57
C SER A 366 -31.75 -12.19 -19.29
N GLY A 367 -31.21 -12.89 -18.29
CA GLY A 367 -31.81 -12.99 -16.96
C GLY A 367 -31.84 -11.64 -16.23
N PHE A 368 -30.73 -10.91 -16.26
CA PHE A 368 -30.63 -9.57 -15.68
C PHE A 368 -31.60 -8.59 -16.33
N GLU A 369 -31.66 -8.54 -17.66
CA GLU A 369 -32.58 -7.67 -18.41
C GLU A 369 -34.05 -7.93 -18.05
N LYS A 370 -34.44 -9.20 -17.89
CA LYS A 370 -35.79 -9.57 -17.43
C LYS A 370 -36.07 -9.08 -16.01
N LEU A 371 -35.14 -9.31 -15.08
CA LEU A 371 -35.26 -8.89 -13.68
C LEU A 371 -35.30 -7.36 -13.54
N TRP A 372 -34.54 -6.66 -14.38
CA TRP A 372 -34.53 -5.21 -14.42
C TRP A 372 -35.83 -4.63 -15.00
N ALA A 373 -36.33 -5.18 -16.11
CA ALA A 373 -37.58 -4.76 -16.73
C ALA A 373 -38.78 -4.90 -15.77
N ALA A 374 -38.81 -5.95 -14.96
CA ALA A 374 -39.86 -6.16 -13.95
C ALA A 374 -39.90 -5.09 -12.83
N ARG A 375 -38.80 -4.36 -12.62
CA ARG A 375 -38.66 -3.31 -11.59
C ARG A 375 -39.07 -1.92 -12.08
N LYS A 376 -38.92 -1.67 -13.38
CA LYS A 376 -39.22 -0.39 -14.05
C LYS A 376 -40.66 0.15 -13.84
N PRO A 377 -41.73 -0.66 -13.71
CA PRO A 377 -43.08 -0.12 -13.46
C PRO A 377 -43.35 0.34 -12.01
N ARG A 378 -42.37 0.25 -11.09
CA ARG A 378 -42.58 0.57 -9.66
C ARG A 378 -42.09 1.95 -9.21
N ILE A 379 -41.61 2.81 -10.11
CA ILE A 379 -41.26 4.20 -9.75
C ILE A 379 -42.59 4.95 -9.51
N PRO A 380 -42.92 5.38 -8.27
CA PRO A 380 -44.06 6.26 -8.05
C PRO A 380 -43.76 7.58 -8.77
N PRO A 381 -44.73 8.20 -9.48
CA PRO A 381 -44.53 9.53 -10.00
C PRO A 381 -44.17 10.47 -8.83
N MET A 382 -43.08 11.23 -8.96
CA MET A 382 -42.80 12.36 -8.08
C MET A 382 -44.06 13.20 -8.00
N GLN A 383 -44.75 13.18 -6.86
CA GLN A 383 -45.79 14.15 -6.58
C GLN A 383 -45.08 15.50 -6.50
N SER A 384 -45.24 16.27 -7.57
CA SER A 384 -44.96 17.68 -7.62
C SER A 384 -45.83 18.38 -6.57
N SER A 385 -45.32 18.47 -5.34
CA SER A 385 -45.84 19.38 -4.32
C SER A 385 -45.43 20.79 -4.69
N VAL A 386 -46.09 21.34 -5.72
CA VAL A 386 -46.20 22.80 -5.88
C VAL A 386 -47.13 23.25 -4.77
N PRO A 387 -46.66 24.01 -3.76
CA PRO A 387 -47.57 24.61 -2.80
C PRO A 387 -48.48 25.61 -3.54
N PRO A 388 -49.77 25.68 -3.20
CA PRO A 388 -50.65 26.69 -3.79
C PRO A 388 -50.11 28.08 -3.47
N SER A 389 -49.98 28.91 -4.51
CA SER A 389 -49.56 30.30 -4.38
C SER A 389 -50.48 31.03 -3.39
N PRO A 390 -49.94 31.88 -2.50
CA PRO A 390 -50.78 32.64 -1.57
C PRO A 390 -51.58 33.68 -2.37
N THR A 391 -52.89 33.60 -2.24
CA THR A 391 -53.85 34.60 -2.72
C THR A 391 -53.49 35.97 -2.14
N ARG A 392 -53.12 36.93 -2.99
CA ARG A 392 -52.92 38.34 -2.60
C ARG A 392 -54.24 38.89 -2.02
N PRO A 393 -54.22 39.58 -0.87
CA PRO A 393 -55.36 40.39 -0.45
C PRO A 393 -55.45 41.65 -1.32
N SER A 394 -56.64 41.88 -1.87
CA SER A 394 -57.00 43.07 -2.64
C SER A 394 -56.95 44.32 -1.74
N ILE A 395 -56.14 45.30 -2.14
CA ILE A 395 -56.13 46.65 -1.58
C ILE A 395 -57.32 47.41 -2.21
N PRO A 396 -58.25 47.99 -1.44
CA PRO A 396 -59.22 48.93 -1.99
C PRO A 396 -58.55 50.29 -2.19
N ALA A 397 -58.84 50.88 -3.35
CA ALA A 397 -58.34 52.16 -3.81
C ALA A 397 -58.82 53.32 -2.93
N GLU A 398 -57.93 54.28 -2.69
CA GLU A 398 -58.28 55.64 -2.26
C GLU A 398 -59.02 56.37 -3.39
N GLY A 399 -60.05 57.15 -3.02
CA GLY A 399 -60.71 58.10 -3.91
C GLY A 399 -61.94 58.76 -3.29
N GLU A 400 -61.73 59.98 -2.78
CA GLU A 400 -62.68 61.02 -2.30
C GLU A 400 -63.17 61.01 -0.85
#